data_AF-A0A3C0UH36-F1
#
_entry.id   AF-A0A3C0UH36-F1
#
_cell.length_a   1.000
_cell.length_b   1.000
_cell.length_c   1.000
_cell.angle_alpha   90.00
_cell.angle_beta   90.00
_cell.angle_gamma   90.00
#
_symmetry.space_group_name_H-M   'P 1'
#
loop_
_entity.id
_entity.type
_entity.pdbx_description
1 polymer ?
#
loop_
_entity_poly.entity_id
_entity_poly.type
_entity_poly.pdbx_seq_one_letter_code
_entity_poly.pdbx_strand_id
1 'polypeptide(L)'
;EVPQVINLPVSEASKLLQKAGLTVRLEEAGERVTDQIPKPGSRVPKGTNVLLYTDNSRYLSGEVTVPDCLGLSLTDAANVLTDVVLIINPAGTGNTIVRQEPPPGSKAMPGVSIHVFFE
;
A
#
# COMPACT_ATOMS: atom_id res chain seq x y z
N GLU A 1 6.90 9.45 -29.94
CA GLU A 1 7.96 8.82 -29.12
C GLU A 1 7.39 8.60 -27.73
N VAL A 2 7.83 7.56 -27.01
CA VAL A 2 7.37 7.28 -25.65
C VAL A 2 8.12 8.18 -24.65
N PRO A 3 7.43 9.05 -23.88
CA PRO A 3 8.04 9.86 -22.83
C PRO A 3 8.69 9.04 -21.71
N GLN A 4 9.69 9.61 -21.04
CA GLN A 4 10.23 9.07 -19.79
C GLN A 4 9.33 9.45 -18.63
N VAL A 5 8.77 8.43 -17.97
CA VAL A 5 7.91 8.61 -16.79
C VAL A 5 8.38 7.81 -15.58
N ILE A 6 9.49 7.07 -15.70
CA ILE A 6 10.15 6.40 -14.57
C ILE A 6 10.51 7.44 -13.50
N ASN A 7 10.29 7.08 -12.23
CA ASN A 7 10.41 7.91 -11.04
C ASN A 7 9.38 9.03 -10.90
N LEU A 8 8.39 9.15 -11.77
CA LEU A 8 7.30 10.11 -11.59
C LEU A 8 6.14 9.51 -10.79
N PRO A 9 5.34 10.34 -10.09
CA PRO A 9 4.05 9.92 -9.58
C PRO A 9 3.16 9.39 -10.70
N VAL A 10 2.39 8.33 -10.44
CA VAL A 10 1.51 7.69 -11.42
C VAL A 10 0.52 8.70 -12.05
N SER A 11 0.04 9.66 -11.26
CA SER A 11 -0.86 10.71 -11.74
C SER A 11 -0.21 11.65 -12.75
N GLU A 12 1.07 11.99 -12.58
CA GLU A 12 1.84 12.82 -13.49
C GLU A 12 2.27 12.04 -14.74
N ALA A 13 2.78 10.82 -14.54
CA ALA A 13 3.11 9.87 -15.61
C ALA A 13 1.92 9.67 -16.56
N SER A 14 0.73 9.46 -16.00
CA SER A 14 -0.48 9.25 -16.79
C SER A 14 -0.84 10.46 -17.65
N LYS A 15 -0.73 11.67 -17.11
CA LYS A 15 -0.97 12.91 -17.87
C LYS A 15 0.03 13.09 -19.00
N LEU A 16 1.30 12.80 -18.79
CA LEU A 16 2.34 12.92 -19.82
C LEU A 16 2.12 11.93 -20.98
N LEU A 17 1.82 10.67 -20.66
CA LEU A 17 1.54 9.65 -21.67
C LEU A 17 0.28 9.96 -22.48
N GLN A 18 -0.79 10.41 -21.82
CA GLN A 18 -2.02 10.82 -22.51
C GLN A 18 -1.79 12.03 -23.43
N LYS A 19 -1.01 13.04 -22.99
CA LYS A 19 -0.62 14.17 -23.84
C LYS A 19 0.19 13.73 -25.07
N ALA A 20 0.98 12.67 -24.96
CA ALA A 20 1.68 12.05 -26.08
C ALA A 20 0.79 11.18 -26.98
N GLY A 21 -0.52 11.08 -26.68
CA GLY A 21 -1.48 10.27 -27.43
C GLY A 21 -1.36 8.77 -27.14
N LEU A 22 -0.83 8.39 -25.98
CA LEU A 22 -0.67 7.01 -25.52
C LEU A 22 -1.70 6.69 -24.42
N THR A 23 -1.95 5.41 -24.19
CA THR A 23 -2.79 4.93 -23.08
C THR A 23 -1.93 4.30 -22.00
N VAL A 24 -2.48 4.17 -20.78
CA VAL A 24 -1.75 3.68 -19.61
C VAL A 24 -2.43 2.44 -19.05
N ARG A 25 -1.63 1.44 -18.73
CA ARG A 25 -2.01 0.28 -17.92
C ARG A 25 -1.07 0.19 -16.73
N LEU A 26 -1.63 0.07 -15.54
CA LEU A 26 -0.88 -0.18 -14.31
C LEU A 26 -0.91 -1.67 -14.02
N GLU A 27 0.22 -2.24 -13.62
CA GLU A 27 0.27 -3.62 -13.12
C GLU A 27 -0.10 -3.68 -11.63
N GLU A 28 0.40 -2.72 -10.84
CA GLU A 28 0.18 -2.64 -9.40
C GLU A 28 -0.37 -1.27 -8.98
N ALA A 29 -0.98 -1.23 -7.79
CA ALA A 29 -1.58 -0.04 -7.19
C ALA A 29 -0.55 0.78 -6.38
N GLY A 30 0.55 1.13 -7.03
CA GLY A 30 1.60 1.98 -6.50
C GLY A 30 1.40 3.47 -6.73
N GLU A 31 2.22 4.28 -6.07
CA GLU A 31 2.17 5.74 -6.20
C GLU A 31 3.19 6.28 -7.20
N ARG A 32 4.32 5.58 -7.39
CA ARG A 32 5.42 6.00 -8.28
C ARG A 32 5.75 4.94 -9.30
N VAL A 33 6.09 5.38 -10.51
CA VAL A 33 6.53 4.49 -11.60
C VAL A 33 7.96 4.02 -11.34
N THR A 34 8.15 2.71 -11.24
CA THR A 34 9.47 2.07 -11.09
C THR A 34 10.03 1.60 -12.43
N ASP A 35 9.15 1.21 -13.35
CA ASP A 35 9.54 0.88 -14.72
C ASP A 35 8.39 1.11 -15.71
N GLN A 36 8.72 1.21 -17.00
CA GLN A 36 7.75 1.33 -18.08
C GLN A 36 8.12 0.45 -19.28
N ILE A 37 7.08 -0.05 -19.95
CA ILE A 37 7.18 -0.75 -21.23
C ILE A 37 6.11 -0.20 -22.17
N PRO A 38 6.47 0.30 -23.37
CA PRO A 38 7.82 0.38 -23.95
C PRO A 38 8.74 1.37 -23.23
N LYS A 39 10.05 1.19 -23.41
CA LYS A 39 11.07 2.05 -22.80
C LYS A 39 11.01 3.48 -23.36
N PRO A 40 11.45 4.49 -22.58
CA PRO A 40 11.52 5.87 -23.05
C PRO A 40 12.29 5.98 -24.37
N GLY A 41 11.87 6.86 -25.26
CA GLY A 41 12.49 7.02 -26.58
C GLY A 41 11.97 6.06 -27.66
N SER A 42 11.17 5.06 -27.29
CA SER A 42 10.60 4.11 -28.27
C SER A 42 9.65 4.81 -29.25
N ARG A 43 9.64 4.36 -30.50
CA ARG A 43 8.65 4.77 -31.50
C ARG A 43 7.52 3.75 -31.55
N VAL A 44 6.33 4.19 -31.20
CA VAL A 44 5.12 3.36 -31.20
C VAL A 44 3.94 4.09 -31.85
N PRO A 45 2.94 3.36 -32.38
CA PRO A 45 1.72 3.96 -32.88
C PRO A 45 0.98 4.76 -31.81
N LYS A 46 0.21 5.77 -32.25
CA LYS A 46 -0.73 6.48 -31.38
C LYS A 46 -1.74 5.50 -30.79
N GLY A 47 -2.10 5.68 -29.53
CA GLY A 47 -3.01 4.80 -28.79
C GLY A 47 -2.35 3.57 -28.18
N THR A 48 -1.05 3.34 -28.41
CA THR A 48 -0.31 2.24 -27.76
C THR A 48 -0.48 2.31 -26.24
N ASN A 49 -0.69 1.15 -25.64
CA ASN A 49 -0.80 1.01 -24.20
C ASN A 49 0.59 0.84 -23.59
N VAL A 50 0.97 1.79 -22.72
CA VAL A 50 2.20 1.76 -21.95
C VAL A 50 1.90 1.10 -20.61
N LEU A 51 2.53 -0.05 -20.39
CA LEU A 51 2.52 -0.75 -19.11
C LEU A 51 3.48 -0.02 -18.16
N LEU A 52 2.96 0.38 -17.00
CA LEU A 52 3.75 0.95 -15.91
C LEU A 52 3.81 -0.04 -14.77
N TYR A 53 5.04 -0.36 -14.39
CA TYR A 53 5.35 -0.94 -13.09
C TYR A 53 5.41 0.18 -12.08
N THR A 54 4.77 -0.05 -10.95
CA THR A 54 4.72 0.92 -9.87
C THR A 54 5.39 0.35 -8.64
N ASP A 55 5.84 1.21 -7.74
CA ASP A 55 6.27 0.77 -6.42
C ASP A 55 5.10 0.08 -5.73
N ASN A 56 5.33 -1.02 -5.02
CA ASN A 56 4.25 -1.69 -4.32
C ASN A 56 3.92 -0.90 -3.03
N SER A 57 3.38 0.30 -3.17
CA SER A 57 3.04 1.23 -2.07
C SER A 57 1.79 0.78 -1.29
N ARG A 58 1.45 -0.53 -1.33
CA ARG A 58 0.50 -1.14 -0.39
C ARG A 58 1.11 -1.28 1.00
N TYR A 59 2.44 -1.15 1.10
CA TYR A 59 3.15 -1.06 2.36
C TYR A 59 3.67 0.36 2.46
N LEU A 60 3.14 1.13 3.42
CA LEU A 60 3.76 2.38 3.85
C LEU A 60 5.27 2.11 3.95
N SER A 61 6.08 2.86 3.20
CA SER A 61 7.53 2.71 3.24
C SER A 61 8.01 3.22 4.61
N GLY A 62 8.03 2.33 5.59
CA GLY A 62 8.39 2.64 6.97
C GLY A 62 7.61 1.79 7.98
N GLU A 63 8.13 1.72 9.20
CA GLU A 63 7.42 1.08 10.31
C GLU A 63 6.26 1.96 10.78
N VAL A 64 5.10 1.34 11.00
CA VAL A 64 3.95 1.96 11.65
C VAL A 64 4.04 1.80 13.16
N THR A 65 3.46 2.74 13.90
CA THR A 65 3.34 2.62 15.35
C THR A 65 2.17 1.70 15.67
N VAL A 66 2.41 0.67 16.48
CA VAL A 66 1.37 -0.25 16.93
C VAL A 66 0.40 0.50 17.86
N PRO A 67 -0.90 0.58 17.51
CA PRO A 67 -1.92 1.21 18.36
C PRO A 67 -2.14 0.47 19.68
N ASP A 68 -2.74 1.17 20.65
CA ASP A 68 -3.23 0.55 21.87
C ASP A 68 -4.64 -0.02 21.65
N CYS A 69 -4.77 -1.33 21.80
CA CYS A 69 -6.02 -2.07 21.67
C CYS A 69 -6.60 -2.51 23.02
N LEU A 70 -5.94 -2.21 24.14
CA LEU A 70 -6.40 -2.64 25.46
C LEU A 70 -7.79 -2.05 25.79
N GLY A 71 -8.69 -2.90 26.29
CA GLY A 71 -10.06 -2.54 26.61
C GLY A 71 -11.00 -2.38 25.40
N LEU A 72 -10.48 -2.45 24.17
CA LEU A 72 -11.30 -2.40 22.97
C LEU A 72 -12.04 -3.73 22.72
N SER A 73 -13.15 -3.64 22.00
CA SER A 73 -13.80 -4.80 21.39
C SER A 73 -13.00 -5.31 20.19
N LEU A 74 -13.27 -6.54 19.74
CA LEU A 74 -12.65 -7.09 18.53
C LEU A 74 -12.85 -6.19 17.31
N THR A 75 -14.06 -5.65 17.14
CA THR A 75 -14.43 -4.79 16.00
C THR A 75 -13.67 -3.47 16.05
N ASP A 76 -13.62 -2.82 17.22
CA ASP A 76 -12.92 -1.53 17.36
C ASP A 76 -11.41 -1.69 17.16
N ALA A 77 -10.81 -2.73 17.72
CA ALA A 77 -9.40 -3.03 17.53
C ALA A 77 -9.08 -3.36 16.06
N ALA A 78 -9.94 -4.13 15.38
CA ALA A 78 -9.76 -4.43 13.96
C ALA A 78 -9.77 -3.15 13.11
N ASN A 79 -10.66 -2.20 13.40
CA ASN A 79 -10.71 -0.92 12.68
C ASN A 79 -9.42 -0.12 12.88
N VAL A 80 -9.00 0.07 14.14
CA VAL A 80 -7.80 0.86 14.47
C VAL A 80 -6.53 0.24 13.88
N LEU A 81 -6.41 -1.09 13.88
CA LEU A 81 -5.27 -1.77 13.27
C LEU A 81 -5.29 -1.68 11.73
N THR A 82 -6.46 -1.77 11.11
CA THR A 82 -6.60 -1.65 9.65
C THR A 82 -6.21 -0.27 9.14
N ASP A 83 -6.51 0.80 9.90
CA ASP A 83 -6.13 2.18 9.56
C ASP A 83 -4.62 2.37 9.40
N VAL A 84 -3.82 1.54 10.09
CA VAL A 84 -2.35 1.53 10.01
C VAL A 84 -1.82 0.30 9.26
N VAL A 85 -2.67 -0.40 8.51
CA VAL A 85 -2.31 -1.56 7.69
C VAL A 85 -1.72 -2.70 8.55
N LEU A 86 -2.16 -2.86 9.79
CA LEU A 86 -1.81 -3.98 10.65
C LEU A 86 -2.94 -5.01 10.67
N ILE A 87 -2.59 -6.28 10.83
CA ILE A 87 -3.54 -7.39 10.80
C ILE A 87 -3.86 -7.82 12.23
N ILE A 88 -5.12 -7.93 12.60
CA ILE A 88 -5.51 -8.43 13.92
C ILE A 88 -5.45 -9.96 13.96
N ASN A 89 -4.89 -10.53 15.02
CA ASN A 89 -4.89 -11.98 15.30
C ASN A 89 -5.45 -12.27 16.70
N PRO A 90 -6.78 -12.48 16.82
CA PRO A 90 -7.44 -12.64 18.10
C PRO A 90 -7.28 -14.05 18.70
N ALA A 91 -7.12 -14.14 20.03
CA ALA A 91 -7.09 -15.38 20.79
C ALA A 91 -7.85 -15.25 22.12
N GLY A 92 -8.58 -16.29 22.54
CA GLY A 92 -9.37 -16.28 23.77
C GLY A 92 -10.88 -16.09 23.54
N THR A 93 -11.64 -15.94 24.63
CA THR A 93 -13.13 -15.98 24.61
C THR A 93 -13.83 -14.81 25.29
N GLY A 94 -13.08 -13.81 25.77
CA GLY A 94 -13.61 -12.61 26.41
C GLY A 94 -14.21 -11.58 25.44
N ASN A 95 -14.77 -10.51 26.01
CA ASN A 95 -15.40 -9.42 25.24
C ASN A 95 -14.45 -8.24 24.97
N THR A 96 -13.38 -8.10 25.76
CA THR A 96 -12.41 -7.01 25.65
C THR A 96 -10.99 -7.56 25.60
N ILE A 97 -10.10 -6.81 24.95
CA ILE A 97 -8.69 -7.17 24.84
C ILE A 97 -8.00 -6.82 26.15
N VAL A 98 -7.39 -7.81 26.80
CA VAL A 98 -6.63 -7.64 28.05
C VAL A 98 -5.12 -7.61 27.82
N ARG A 99 -4.67 -8.09 26.65
CA ARG A 99 -3.25 -8.12 26.28
C ARG A 99 -3.09 -8.06 24.78
N GLN A 100 -2.00 -7.44 24.31
CA GLN A 100 -1.58 -7.46 22.91
C GLN A 100 -0.08 -7.67 22.76
N GLU A 101 0.34 -8.22 21.63
CA GLU A 101 1.73 -8.37 21.20
C GLU A 101 1.87 -8.14 19.69
N PRO A 102 2.79 -7.28 19.23
CA PRO A 102 3.69 -6.39 19.97
C PRO A 102 2.98 -5.33 20.86
N PRO A 103 3.68 -4.75 21.87
CA PRO A 103 3.06 -3.80 22.79
C PRO A 103 2.71 -2.47 22.09
N PRO A 104 1.74 -1.70 22.64
CA PRO A 104 1.41 -0.38 22.13
C PRO A 104 2.63 0.53 22.04
N GLY A 105 2.70 1.36 20.99
CA GLY A 105 3.80 2.29 20.74
C GLY A 105 5.05 1.66 20.10
N SER A 106 5.11 0.34 19.98
CA SER A 106 6.19 -0.34 19.25
C SER A 106 6.12 -0.07 17.73
N LYS A 107 7.19 -0.41 17.03
CA LYS A 107 7.29 -0.26 15.58
C LYS A 107 7.10 -1.61 14.90
N ALA A 108 6.23 -1.64 13.90
CA ALA A 108 5.93 -2.84 13.12
C ALA A 108 5.88 -2.51 11.63
N MET A 109 6.28 -3.46 10.79
CA MET A 109 6.06 -3.32 9.35
C MET A 109 4.56 -3.41 9.04
N PRO A 110 4.06 -2.64 8.07
CA PRO A 110 2.72 -2.84 7.54
C PRO A 110 2.51 -4.30 7.12
N GLY A 111 1.34 -4.85 7.42
CA GLY A 111 0.95 -6.24 7.14
C GLY A 111 1.34 -7.23 8.24
N VAL A 112 2.04 -6.81 9.29
CA VAL A 112 2.35 -7.67 10.44
C VAL A 112 1.09 -7.95 11.26
N SER A 113 1.00 -9.18 11.78
CA SER A 113 -0.07 -9.58 12.68
C SER A 113 0.18 -9.12 14.12
N ILE A 114 -0.81 -8.47 14.71
CA ILE A 114 -0.87 -8.09 16.13
C ILE A 114 -1.73 -9.13 16.84
N HIS A 115 -1.11 -9.90 17.73
CA HIS A 115 -1.79 -10.87 18.57
C HIS A 115 -2.52 -10.13 19.68
N VAL A 116 -3.84 -10.34 19.79
CA VAL A 116 -4.65 -9.77 20.86
C VAL A 116 -5.32 -10.88 21.63
N PHE A 117 -5.34 -10.77 22.95
CA PHE A 117 -5.84 -11.79 23.85
C PHE A 117 -7.06 -11.28 24.60
N PHE A 118 -8.09 -12.10 24.63
CA PHE A 118 -9.36 -11.86 25.32
C PHE A 118 -9.46 -12.81 26.52
N GLU A 119 -9.90 -12.29 27.66
CA GLU A 119 -10.26 -13.06 28.87
C GLU A 119 -11.71 -12.80 29.27
#